data_AF-A0A1X3E3Q2-F1
#
_entry.id   AF-A0A1X3E3Q2-F1
#
_cell.length_a   1.000
_cell.length_b   1.000
_cell.length_c   1.000
_cell.angle_alpha   90.00
_cell.angle_beta   90.00
_cell.angle_gamma   90.00
#
_symmetry.space_group_name_H-M   'P 1'
#
loop_
_entity.id
_entity.type
_entity.pdbx_description
1 polymer ?
#
loop_
_entity_poly.entity_id
_entity_poly.type
_entity_poly.pdbx_seq_one_letter_code
_entity_poly.pdbx_strand_id
1 'polypeptide(L)'
;MNQRLSEFRAKTIFDQVDPIVKMQLPGLPVALGQKAVGSTEPFPTAGEDNAAIDRSVVLMVDLVWTGTGGYKKVHRPPRLVYAPSTFWEMKIAALFGASGIGVKSSLLRVKIKNLSTGRELSLFGPIIGGDLTIGAGMFKKVPKVSPVSFDKFDPKQLRDAQVGKPVVFTTPLMDFDDWINGSEGQLVRVVHGHLKTGVTKSQTSFLQFVSVDTHPGSLVFDLKALGFSLGIPEVSNQVQSGTLKAENHPSDQYLVDTPDDVVPVQVAQHRSEGLLISFPTEKHHWTDLSSSQQEEVKRFVLNRTAAIRALSDFKDVVAPTP
;
A
#
# COMPACT_ATOMS: atom_id res chain seq x y z
N MET A 1 38.37 -52.22 5.84
CA MET A 1 39.01 -52.17 7.18
C MET A 1 38.86 -50.78 7.83
N ASN A 2 39.02 -49.70 7.06
CA ASN A 2 39.00 -48.32 7.58
C ASN A 2 37.64 -47.83 8.08
N GLN A 3 36.53 -48.17 7.39
CA GLN A 3 35.18 -47.87 7.88
C GLN A 3 34.91 -48.47 9.27
N ARG A 4 35.23 -49.76 9.45
CA ARG A 4 35.02 -50.46 10.73
C ARG A 4 35.88 -49.87 11.85
N LEU A 5 37.11 -49.46 11.54
CA LEU A 5 38.00 -48.80 12.50
C LEU A 5 37.47 -47.40 12.89
N SER A 6 36.95 -46.65 11.93
CA SER A 6 36.29 -45.35 12.16
C SER A 6 35.06 -45.50 13.06
N GLU A 7 34.23 -46.53 12.83
CA GLU A 7 33.08 -46.87 13.68
C GLU A 7 33.49 -47.21 15.11
N PHE A 8 34.54 -48.02 15.29
CA PHE A 8 35.04 -48.36 16.62
C PHE A 8 35.62 -47.16 17.36
N ARG A 9 36.31 -46.25 16.67
CA ARG A 9 36.82 -45.01 17.26
C ARG A 9 35.67 -44.09 17.69
N ALA A 10 34.69 -43.86 16.83
CA ALA A 10 33.51 -43.07 17.15
C ALA A 10 32.75 -43.64 18.35
N LYS A 11 32.56 -44.97 18.37
CA LYS A 11 31.93 -45.68 19.48
C LYS A 11 32.71 -45.56 20.78
N THR A 12 34.02 -45.69 20.73
CA THR A 12 34.87 -45.58 21.92
C THR A 12 34.76 -44.21 22.56
N ILE A 13 34.77 -43.13 21.76
CA ILE A 13 34.53 -41.78 22.28
C ILE A 13 33.10 -41.66 22.82
N PHE A 14 32.10 -42.13 22.08
CA PHE A 14 30.70 -42.11 22.51
C PHE A 14 30.51 -42.78 23.88
N ASP A 15 31.05 -43.98 24.08
CA ASP A 15 30.94 -44.75 25.32
C ASP A 15 31.56 -44.03 26.53
N GLN A 16 32.53 -43.12 26.32
CA GLN A 16 33.09 -42.28 27.38
C GLN A 16 32.31 -40.98 27.61
N VAL A 17 31.72 -40.42 26.56
CA VAL A 17 31.03 -39.13 26.60
C VAL A 17 29.58 -39.26 27.08
N ASP A 18 28.86 -40.29 26.63
CA ASP A 18 27.44 -40.52 26.93
C ASP A 18 27.12 -40.51 28.44
N PRO A 19 27.89 -41.20 29.31
CA PRO A 19 27.65 -41.15 30.76
C PRO A 19 27.87 -39.75 31.35
N ILE A 20 28.90 -39.03 30.87
CA ILE A 20 29.21 -37.67 31.36
C ILE A 20 28.07 -36.73 31.00
N VAL A 21 27.59 -36.77 29.75
CA VAL A 21 26.49 -35.91 29.28
C VAL A 21 25.20 -36.21 30.04
N LYS A 22 24.82 -37.49 30.19
CA LYS A 22 23.63 -37.90 30.94
C LYS A 22 23.67 -37.48 32.41
N MET A 23 24.86 -37.51 33.03
CA MET A 23 25.05 -37.08 34.41
C MET A 23 24.98 -35.54 34.55
N GLN A 24 25.54 -34.79 33.60
CA GLN A 24 25.61 -33.33 33.70
C GLN A 24 24.32 -32.62 33.29
N LEU A 25 23.53 -33.22 32.42
CA LEU A 25 22.29 -32.67 31.86
C LEU A 25 21.04 -33.51 32.25
N PRO A 26 20.76 -33.73 33.55
CA PRO A 26 19.61 -34.52 33.96
C PRO A 26 18.31 -33.83 33.55
N GLY A 27 17.39 -34.58 32.95
CA GLY A 27 16.05 -34.09 32.60
C GLY A 27 15.96 -33.28 31.30
N LEU A 28 17.08 -33.05 30.59
CA LEU A 28 17.04 -32.45 29.25
C LEU A 28 16.88 -33.54 28.16
N PRO A 29 16.09 -33.29 27.10
CA PRO A 29 15.99 -34.20 25.96
C PRO A 29 17.28 -34.12 25.13
N VAL A 30 18.27 -34.96 25.48
CA VAL A 30 19.55 -35.03 24.78
C VAL A 30 19.49 -36.14 23.71
N ALA A 31 19.71 -35.78 22.46
CA ALA A 31 19.93 -36.74 21.38
C ALA A 31 21.44 -36.88 21.14
N LEU A 32 22.03 -37.99 21.59
CA LEU A 32 23.42 -38.33 21.30
C LEU A 32 23.47 -39.28 20.10
N GLY A 33 24.31 -38.96 19.12
CA GLY A 33 24.52 -39.77 17.94
C GLY A 33 26.00 -39.93 17.64
N GLN A 34 26.33 -40.99 16.91
CA GLN A 34 27.68 -41.22 16.40
C GLN A 34 27.60 -41.41 14.88
N LYS A 35 28.56 -40.83 14.16
CA LYS A 35 28.73 -41.04 12.73
C LYS A 35 30.19 -41.34 12.47
N ALA A 36 30.43 -42.33 11.61
CA ALA A 36 31.77 -42.72 11.20
C ALA A 36 31.88 -42.63 9.68
N VAL A 37 33.00 -42.09 9.21
CA VAL A 37 33.35 -42.01 7.80
C VAL A 37 34.72 -42.66 7.64
N GLY A 38 34.83 -43.63 6.76
CA GLY A 38 36.09 -44.28 6.40
C GLY A 38 36.05 -44.80 4.98
N SER A 39 37.21 -44.82 4.32
CA SER A 39 37.31 -45.37 2.97
C SER A 39 36.96 -46.86 2.94
N THR A 40 36.30 -47.29 1.86
CA THR A 40 36.06 -48.71 1.55
C THR A 40 37.31 -49.38 0.96
N GLU A 41 38.28 -48.60 0.50
CA GLU A 41 39.51 -49.10 -0.11
C GLU A 41 40.53 -49.56 0.97
N PRO A 42 41.30 -50.63 0.69
CA PRO A 42 42.38 -51.08 1.56
C PRO A 42 43.53 -50.04 1.58
N PHE A 43 44.33 -50.03 2.65
CA PHE A 43 45.52 -49.19 2.71
C PHE A 43 46.47 -49.50 1.54
N PRO A 44 47.09 -48.50 0.90
CA PRO A 44 48.25 -48.73 0.05
C PRO A 44 49.33 -49.40 0.90
N THR A 45 49.81 -50.56 0.45
CA THR A 45 50.93 -51.27 1.09
C THR A 45 52.19 -50.40 1.04
N ALA A 46 52.88 -50.30 2.17
CA ALA A 46 53.98 -49.38 2.49
C ALA A 46 54.98 -49.11 1.34
N GLY A 47 55.34 -47.83 1.15
CA GLY A 47 56.41 -47.41 0.23
C GLY A 47 56.38 -45.94 -0.18
N GLU A 48 55.22 -45.27 -0.10
CA GLU A 48 55.08 -43.85 -0.44
C GLU A 48 54.79 -43.02 0.82
N ASP A 49 55.40 -41.84 0.89
CA ASP A 49 55.32 -40.89 2.00
C ASP A 49 53.87 -40.60 2.38
N ASN A 50 53.41 -41.21 3.47
CA ASN A 50 52.02 -41.15 3.95
C ASN A 50 51.77 -39.89 4.79
N ALA A 51 52.16 -38.72 4.26
CA ALA A 51 52.03 -37.42 4.94
C ALA A 51 50.60 -36.87 4.95
N ALA A 52 49.65 -37.51 4.25
CA ALA A 52 48.29 -36.99 4.05
C ALA A 52 47.19 -37.87 4.67
N ILE A 53 47.44 -38.53 5.80
CA ILE A 53 46.40 -39.33 6.48
C ILE A 53 45.73 -38.50 7.57
N ASP A 54 44.59 -37.90 7.24
CA ASP A 54 43.67 -37.30 8.20
C ASP A 54 42.99 -38.43 9.01
N ARG A 55 43.44 -38.63 10.26
CA ARG A 55 43.03 -39.75 11.14
C ARG A 55 42.27 -39.24 12.35
N SER A 56 41.40 -38.27 12.11
CA SER A 56 40.74 -37.53 13.16
C SER A 56 39.33 -38.03 13.44
N VAL A 57 38.96 -37.98 14.71
CA VAL A 57 37.58 -38.08 15.20
C VAL A 57 37.20 -36.67 15.59
N VAL A 58 36.16 -36.14 14.96
CA VAL A 58 35.56 -34.86 15.36
C VAL A 58 34.49 -35.17 16.40
N LEU A 59 34.71 -34.73 17.64
CA LEU A 59 33.68 -34.70 18.65
C LEU A 59 32.99 -33.33 18.58
N MET A 60 31.72 -33.31 18.17
CA MET A 60 30.89 -32.09 18.21
C MET A 60 29.87 -32.22 19.33
N VAL A 61 29.69 -31.13 20.08
CA VAL A 61 28.57 -30.99 21.01
C VAL A 61 27.74 -29.81 20.53
N ASP A 62 26.65 -30.12 19.82
CA ASP A 62 25.74 -29.12 19.26
C ASP A 62 24.64 -28.79 20.26
N LEU A 63 24.50 -27.50 20.58
CA LEU A 63 23.31 -26.99 21.25
C LEU A 63 22.37 -26.43 20.19
N VAL A 64 21.21 -27.07 20.04
CA VAL A 64 20.10 -26.55 19.24
C VAL A 64 19.07 -25.98 20.20
N TRP A 65 18.86 -24.67 20.11
CA TRP A 65 17.78 -24.00 20.84
C TRP A 65 16.70 -23.56 19.86
N THR A 66 15.46 -24.01 20.08
CA THR A 66 14.27 -23.50 19.41
C THR A 66 13.72 -22.34 20.23
N GLY A 67 14.05 -21.12 19.81
CA GLY A 67 13.53 -19.91 20.43
C GLY A 67 12.21 -19.52 19.78
N THR A 68 11.21 -19.18 20.58
CA THR A 68 10.10 -18.30 20.16
C THR A 68 10.64 -16.88 20.10
N GLY A 69 11.52 -16.59 19.14
CA GLY A 69 12.22 -15.30 19.06
C GLY A 69 11.93 -14.50 17.80
N GLY A 70 11.29 -15.11 16.80
CA GLY A 70 11.07 -14.48 15.51
C GLY A 70 9.62 -14.08 15.32
N TYR A 71 9.42 -12.86 14.84
CA TYR A 71 8.18 -12.42 14.25
C TYR A 71 8.44 -12.13 12.78
N LYS A 72 7.66 -12.75 11.89
CA LYS A 72 7.74 -12.46 10.46
C LYS A 72 6.53 -11.60 10.07
N LYS A 73 6.79 -10.52 9.34
CA LYS A 73 5.74 -9.73 8.71
C LYS A 73 5.21 -10.47 7.49
N VAL A 74 3.89 -10.59 7.39
CA VAL A 74 3.19 -11.16 6.24
C VAL A 74 2.34 -10.07 5.63
N HIS A 75 2.63 -9.73 4.37
CA HIS A 75 1.87 -8.72 3.65
C HIS A 75 0.45 -9.21 3.39
N ARG A 76 -0.52 -8.38 3.79
CA ARG A 76 -1.91 -8.56 3.40
C ARG A 76 -2.17 -7.88 2.06
N PRO A 77 -3.06 -8.43 1.22
CA PRO A 77 -3.48 -7.72 0.03
C PRO A 77 -4.13 -6.37 0.43
N PRO A 78 -3.97 -5.33 -0.41
CA PRO A 78 -4.69 -4.08 -0.23
C PRO A 78 -6.21 -4.32 -0.20
N ARG A 79 -6.91 -3.51 0.58
CA ARG A 79 -8.38 -3.56 0.67
C ARG A 79 -9.01 -2.40 -0.09
N LEU A 80 -10.12 -2.69 -0.77
CA LEU A 80 -10.98 -1.65 -1.35
C LEU A 80 -11.89 -1.11 -0.24
N VAL A 81 -11.90 0.22 -0.08
CA VAL A 81 -12.76 0.92 0.88
C VAL A 81 -13.71 1.83 0.09
N TYR A 82 -15.00 1.67 0.31
CA TYR A 82 -16.03 2.54 -0.24
C TYR A 82 -16.15 3.82 0.59
N ALA A 83 -16.01 4.99 -0.04
CA ALA A 83 -16.03 6.30 0.60
C ALA A 83 -16.94 7.30 -0.13
N PRO A 84 -18.27 7.24 0.12
CA PRO A 84 -19.18 8.30 -0.28
C PRO A 84 -18.81 9.61 0.42
N SER A 85 -19.26 10.74 -0.11
CA SER A 85 -18.87 12.06 0.38
C SER A 85 -20.06 12.99 0.59
N THR A 86 -19.95 13.81 1.61
CA THR A 86 -20.77 15.03 1.80
C THR A 86 -20.06 16.27 1.28
N PHE A 87 -18.76 16.18 0.93
CA PHE A 87 -17.91 17.28 0.50
C PHE A 87 -17.44 17.10 -0.94
N TRP A 88 -17.75 18.10 -1.76
CA TRP A 88 -17.50 18.05 -3.19
C TRP A 88 -16.86 19.35 -3.65
N GLU A 89 -16.02 19.25 -4.67
CA GLU A 89 -15.49 20.42 -5.39
C GLU A 89 -16.05 20.42 -6.82
N MET A 90 -16.69 21.52 -7.20
CA MET A 90 -17.20 21.75 -8.55
C MET A 90 -16.29 22.70 -9.30
N LYS A 91 -16.03 22.42 -10.58
CA LYS A 91 -15.40 23.35 -11.52
C LYS A 91 -16.18 23.40 -12.83
N ILE A 92 -16.44 24.61 -13.33
CA ILE A 92 -16.93 24.77 -14.71
C ILE A 92 -15.74 24.61 -15.65
N ALA A 93 -15.66 23.44 -16.27
CA ALA A 93 -14.57 23.09 -17.17
C ALA A 93 -14.71 23.74 -18.55
N ALA A 94 -15.94 24.08 -18.94
CA ALA A 94 -16.27 24.78 -20.17
C ALA A 94 -17.69 25.34 -20.14
N LEU A 95 -17.88 26.55 -20.67
CA LEU A 95 -19.18 27.15 -20.97
C LEU A 95 -19.10 27.90 -22.30
N PHE A 96 -19.71 27.34 -23.34
CA PHE A 96 -19.70 27.91 -24.69
C PHE A 96 -21.12 28.21 -25.12
N GLY A 97 -21.44 29.47 -25.43
CA GLY A 97 -22.80 29.89 -25.72
C GLY A 97 -22.94 30.56 -27.09
N ALA A 98 -24.11 30.37 -27.68
CA ALA A 98 -24.63 31.15 -28.78
C ALA A 98 -25.98 31.76 -28.38
N SER A 99 -26.22 33.01 -28.79
CA SER A 99 -27.45 33.74 -28.48
C SER A 99 -28.22 34.07 -29.75
N GLY A 100 -29.52 33.77 -29.74
CA GLY A 100 -30.53 34.28 -30.68
C GLY A 100 -31.52 35.20 -29.96
N ILE A 101 -32.53 35.68 -30.67
CA ILE A 101 -33.54 36.60 -30.09
C ILE A 101 -34.33 35.88 -29.00
N GLY A 102 -34.21 36.33 -27.75
CA GLY A 102 -34.92 35.78 -26.59
C GLY A 102 -34.50 34.37 -26.19
N VAL A 103 -33.52 33.77 -26.85
CA VAL A 103 -33.06 32.39 -26.61
C VAL A 103 -31.54 32.34 -26.56
N LYS A 104 -31.00 31.72 -25.51
CA LYS A 104 -29.58 31.44 -25.33
C LYS A 104 -29.37 29.95 -25.21
N SER A 105 -28.51 29.38 -26.05
CA SER A 105 -28.10 27.98 -25.99
C SER A 105 -26.61 27.90 -25.69
N SER A 106 -26.23 27.06 -24.74
CA SER A 106 -24.82 26.86 -24.38
C SER A 106 -24.51 25.37 -24.21
N LEU A 107 -23.26 24.98 -24.47
CA LEU A 107 -22.69 23.72 -24.01
C LEU A 107 -22.00 23.95 -22.68
N LEU A 108 -22.33 23.11 -21.70
CA LEU A 108 -21.79 23.18 -20.35
C LEU A 108 -21.05 21.88 -20.04
N ARG A 109 -19.80 22.01 -19.56
CA ARG A 109 -19.05 20.92 -18.94
C ARG A 109 -18.74 21.28 -17.48
N VAL A 110 -19.13 20.41 -16.57
CA VAL A 110 -18.87 20.53 -15.14
C VAL A 110 -18.01 19.36 -14.70
N LYS A 111 -17.04 19.63 -13.83
CA LYS A 111 -16.25 18.63 -13.13
C LYS A 111 -16.64 18.63 -11.66
N ILE A 112 -16.92 17.46 -11.11
CA ILE A 112 -17.30 17.24 -9.71
C ILE A 112 -16.29 16.28 -9.11
N LYS A 113 -15.56 16.73 -8.10
CA LYS A 113 -14.52 15.96 -7.42
C LYS A 113 -14.98 15.55 -6.03
N ASN A 114 -14.90 14.26 -5.74
CA ASN A 114 -15.06 13.72 -4.40
C ASN A 114 -13.79 14.06 -3.61
N LEU A 115 -13.90 14.90 -2.57
CA LEU A 115 -12.73 15.32 -1.80
C LEU A 115 -12.16 14.22 -0.90
N SER A 116 -12.93 13.18 -0.59
CA SER A 116 -12.49 12.03 0.20
C SER A 116 -11.62 11.07 -0.61
N THR A 117 -11.93 10.85 -1.89
CA THR A 117 -11.19 9.92 -2.76
C THR A 117 -10.26 10.62 -3.74
N GLY A 118 -10.42 11.93 -3.94
CA GLY A 118 -9.68 12.74 -4.91
C GLY A 118 -10.07 12.50 -6.38
N ARG A 119 -11.04 11.61 -6.64
CA ARG A 119 -11.50 11.26 -7.99
C ARG A 119 -12.50 12.28 -8.52
N GLU A 120 -12.64 12.35 -9.84
CA GLU A 120 -13.41 13.39 -10.52
C GLU A 120 -14.37 12.79 -11.56
N LEU A 121 -15.62 13.22 -11.49
CA LEU A 121 -16.69 13.00 -12.47
C LEU A 121 -16.78 14.22 -13.39
N SER A 122 -16.95 14.00 -14.68
CA SER A 122 -17.19 15.01 -15.70
C SER A 122 -18.60 14.84 -16.24
N LEU A 123 -19.40 15.91 -16.12
CA LEU A 123 -20.76 16.01 -16.63
C LEU A 123 -20.79 16.99 -17.82
N PHE A 124 -21.41 16.60 -18.91
CA PHE A 124 -21.48 17.41 -20.13
C PHE A 124 -22.86 17.36 -20.79
N GLY A 125 -23.31 18.50 -21.30
CA GLY A 125 -24.56 18.57 -22.05
C GLY A 125 -24.93 19.98 -22.50
N PRO A 126 -25.93 20.08 -23.39
CA PRO A 126 -26.50 21.35 -23.79
C PRO A 126 -27.43 21.91 -22.69
N ILE A 127 -27.40 23.23 -22.51
CA ILE A 127 -28.33 24.00 -21.69
C ILE A 127 -28.98 25.07 -22.57
N ILE A 128 -30.29 25.24 -22.45
CA ILE A 128 -31.09 26.16 -23.27
C ILE A 128 -31.93 27.02 -22.33
N GLY A 129 -32.13 28.28 -22.68
CA GLY A 129 -33.10 29.11 -21.99
C GLY A 129 -33.20 30.51 -22.56
N GLY A 130 -33.67 31.44 -21.74
CA GLY A 130 -34.03 32.79 -22.15
C GLY A 130 -33.12 33.86 -21.56
N ASP A 131 -33.08 34.99 -22.25
CA ASP A 131 -32.45 36.23 -21.79
C ASP A 131 -33.53 37.30 -21.61
N LEU A 132 -33.56 37.91 -20.43
CA LEU A 132 -34.33 39.12 -20.16
C LEU A 132 -33.37 40.25 -19.83
N THR A 133 -33.22 41.18 -20.76
CA THR A 133 -32.44 42.41 -20.56
C THR A 133 -33.37 43.63 -20.50
N ILE A 134 -33.32 44.36 -19.38
CA ILE A 134 -34.10 45.57 -19.12
C ILE A 134 -33.15 46.78 -19.09
N GLY A 135 -33.23 47.65 -20.12
CA GLY A 135 -32.39 48.84 -20.30
C GLY A 135 -32.50 49.45 -21.71
N ALA A 136 -31.69 50.46 -22.04
CA ALA A 136 -31.76 51.16 -23.34
C ALA A 136 -31.49 50.28 -24.58
N GLY A 137 -30.96 49.07 -24.41
CA GLY A 137 -30.78 48.07 -25.46
C GLY A 137 -32.08 47.40 -25.95
N MET A 138 -33.19 47.56 -25.23
CA MET A 138 -34.50 46.97 -25.57
C MET A 138 -35.06 47.47 -26.92
N PHE A 139 -34.52 48.59 -27.43
CA PHE A 139 -34.95 49.24 -28.68
C PHE A 139 -33.92 49.12 -29.84
N LYS A 140 -32.80 48.41 -29.67
CA LYS A 140 -31.83 48.21 -30.77
C LYS A 140 -32.36 47.15 -31.75
N LYS A 141 -32.39 47.48 -33.04
CA LYS A 141 -32.74 46.52 -34.12
C LYS A 141 -31.87 45.28 -34.00
N VAL A 142 -32.53 44.13 -33.91
CA VAL A 142 -31.90 42.85 -33.62
C VAL A 142 -31.26 42.27 -34.89
N PRO A 143 -29.96 41.92 -34.89
CA PRO A 143 -29.37 41.18 -36.01
C PRO A 143 -30.01 39.79 -36.10
N LYS A 144 -30.40 39.35 -37.31
CA LYS A 144 -30.75 37.94 -37.55
C LYS A 144 -29.48 37.11 -37.40
N VAL A 145 -29.32 36.43 -36.26
CA VAL A 145 -28.23 35.47 -36.05
C VAL A 145 -28.78 34.08 -36.25
N SER A 146 -28.19 33.33 -37.18
CA SER A 146 -28.54 31.94 -37.47
C SER A 146 -28.31 31.08 -36.22
N PRO A 147 -29.16 30.06 -35.95
CA PRO A 147 -28.85 29.07 -34.93
C PRO A 147 -27.51 28.40 -35.26
N VAL A 148 -26.67 28.25 -34.24
CA VAL A 148 -25.33 27.66 -34.40
C VAL A 148 -25.47 26.16 -34.65
N SER A 149 -24.89 25.69 -35.76
CA SER A 149 -24.69 24.26 -36.01
C SER A 149 -23.60 23.77 -35.08
N PHE A 150 -23.98 22.85 -34.20
CA PHE A 150 -23.09 22.22 -33.21
C PHE A 150 -22.07 21.26 -33.84
N ASP A 151 -22.16 21.02 -35.16
CA ASP A 151 -21.32 20.06 -35.89
C ASP A 151 -19.90 20.58 -36.19
N LYS A 152 -19.60 21.84 -35.84
CA LYS A 152 -18.36 22.53 -36.23
C LYS A 152 -17.41 22.85 -35.08
N PHE A 153 -17.71 22.46 -33.84
CA PHE A 153 -16.80 22.69 -32.70
C PHE A 153 -15.85 21.52 -32.50
N ASP A 154 -14.54 21.80 -32.50
CA ASP A 154 -13.50 20.81 -32.19
C ASP A 154 -13.59 20.41 -30.70
N PRO A 155 -13.82 19.12 -30.38
CA PRO A 155 -13.88 18.62 -29.01
C PRO A 155 -12.66 18.95 -28.15
N LYS A 156 -11.50 19.22 -28.77
CA LYS A 156 -10.27 19.62 -28.07
C LYS A 156 -10.33 21.05 -27.53
N GLN A 157 -10.89 21.99 -28.30
CA GLN A 157 -11.07 23.37 -27.84
C GLN A 157 -12.08 23.46 -26.68
N LEU A 158 -13.01 22.48 -26.60
CA LEU A 158 -13.94 22.34 -25.49
C LEU A 158 -13.30 21.82 -24.19
N ARG A 159 -12.10 21.22 -24.23
CA ARG A 159 -11.41 20.70 -23.03
C ARG A 159 -10.64 21.78 -22.26
N ASP A 160 -10.23 22.87 -22.92
CA ASP A 160 -9.23 23.80 -22.38
C ASP A 160 -9.79 25.13 -21.85
N ALA A 161 -11.08 25.42 -22.06
CA ALA A 161 -11.71 26.68 -21.63
C ALA A 161 -12.11 26.66 -20.14
N GLN A 162 -11.14 26.80 -19.24
CA GLN A 162 -11.42 26.90 -17.80
C GLN A 162 -12.22 28.18 -17.49
N VAL A 163 -13.46 28.03 -17.02
CA VAL A 163 -14.32 29.15 -16.62
C VAL A 163 -14.48 29.13 -15.10
N GLY A 164 -13.98 30.16 -14.41
CA GLY A 164 -14.17 30.33 -12.96
C GLY A 164 -13.22 29.51 -12.08
N LYS A 165 -13.23 29.83 -10.78
CA LYS A 165 -12.48 29.10 -9.74
C LYS A 165 -13.27 27.85 -9.32
N PRO A 166 -12.60 26.76 -8.88
CA PRO A 166 -13.28 25.66 -8.23
C PRO A 166 -14.06 26.15 -7.00
N VAL A 167 -15.22 25.56 -6.77
CA VAL A 167 -16.11 25.90 -5.65
C VAL A 167 -16.36 24.65 -4.83
N VAL A 168 -16.14 24.75 -3.51
CA VAL A 168 -16.40 23.65 -2.58
C VAL A 168 -17.80 23.80 -2.02
N PHE A 169 -18.54 22.71 -2.00
CA PHE A 169 -19.91 22.67 -1.52
C PHE A 169 -20.21 21.36 -0.81
N THR A 170 -21.36 21.34 -0.12
CA THR A 170 -21.83 20.19 0.65
C THR A 170 -23.14 19.65 0.12
N THR A 171 -23.31 18.34 0.24
CA THR A 171 -24.53 17.59 -0.05
C THR A 171 -24.88 16.67 1.14
N PRO A 172 -26.06 16.04 1.15
CA PRO A 172 -26.25 14.78 1.86
C PRO A 172 -25.19 13.74 1.45
N LEU A 173 -25.04 12.68 2.25
CA LEU A 173 -24.08 11.62 1.94
C LEU A 173 -24.46 10.97 0.60
N MET A 174 -23.60 11.12 -0.41
CA MET A 174 -23.84 10.68 -1.78
C MET A 174 -22.58 10.05 -2.37
N ASP A 175 -22.74 9.32 -3.46
CA ASP A 175 -21.66 8.76 -4.26
C ASP A 175 -21.73 9.21 -5.73
N PHE A 176 -20.82 8.74 -6.57
CA PHE A 176 -20.82 9.10 -7.99
C PHE A 176 -22.03 8.55 -8.75
N ASP A 177 -22.63 7.44 -8.32
CA ASP A 177 -23.81 6.88 -8.98
C ASP A 177 -25.03 7.78 -8.76
N ASP A 178 -25.16 8.39 -7.58
CA ASP A 178 -26.15 9.43 -7.31
C ASP A 178 -25.96 10.66 -8.23
N TRP A 179 -24.71 11.04 -8.48
CA TRP A 179 -24.37 12.11 -9.44
C TRP A 179 -24.58 11.71 -10.89
N ILE A 180 -24.49 10.44 -11.25
CA ILE A 180 -24.73 9.99 -12.62
C ILE A 180 -26.24 9.93 -12.90
N ASN A 181 -27.03 9.58 -11.89
CA ASN A 181 -28.49 9.41 -11.97
C ASN A 181 -28.88 8.52 -13.17
N GLY A 182 -28.20 7.38 -13.29
CA GLY A 182 -28.43 6.39 -14.34
C GLY A 182 -28.36 6.94 -15.76
N SER A 183 -29.37 6.62 -16.58
CA SER A 183 -29.50 7.08 -17.97
C SER A 183 -30.11 8.48 -18.12
N GLU A 184 -30.69 9.00 -17.04
CA GLU A 184 -31.42 10.28 -17.02
C GLU A 184 -30.46 11.47 -16.95
N GLY A 185 -29.28 11.31 -16.35
CA GLY A 185 -28.32 12.38 -16.15
C GLY A 185 -28.77 13.39 -15.08
N GLN A 186 -27.98 14.46 -14.91
CA GLN A 186 -28.25 15.50 -13.92
C GLN A 186 -28.95 16.68 -14.56
N LEU A 187 -30.12 17.02 -14.04
CA LEU A 187 -30.81 18.24 -14.43
C LEU A 187 -30.15 19.44 -13.76
N VAL A 188 -29.73 20.40 -14.56
CA VAL A 188 -29.06 21.61 -14.09
C VAL A 188 -29.76 22.87 -14.55
N ARG A 189 -29.58 23.93 -13.77
CA ARG A 189 -30.00 25.29 -14.08
C ARG A 189 -28.82 26.24 -13.86
N VAL A 190 -28.48 27.05 -14.84
CA VAL A 190 -27.53 28.15 -14.71
C VAL A 190 -28.30 29.45 -14.69
N VAL A 191 -28.03 30.28 -13.70
CA VAL A 191 -28.58 31.62 -13.60
C VAL A 191 -27.43 32.62 -13.65
N HIS A 192 -27.49 33.55 -14.61
CA HIS A 192 -26.58 34.67 -14.69
C HIS A 192 -27.37 35.95 -14.38
N GLY A 193 -26.90 36.68 -13.37
CA GLY A 193 -27.39 38.01 -13.04
C GLY A 193 -26.32 39.04 -13.36
N HIS A 194 -26.70 40.08 -14.07
CA HIS A 194 -25.86 41.24 -14.33
C HIS A 194 -26.64 42.50 -14.02
N LEU A 195 -26.05 43.33 -13.15
CA LEU A 195 -26.60 44.61 -12.73
C LEU A 195 -25.57 45.67 -13.04
N LYS A 196 -25.96 46.65 -13.84
CA LYS A 196 -25.20 47.87 -14.09
C LYS A 196 -26.05 49.05 -13.65
N THR A 197 -25.55 49.80 -12.68
CA THR A 197 -26.02 51.14 -12.35
C THR A 197 -25.16 52.16 -13.11
N GLY A 198 -25.58 53.42 -13.15
CA GLY A 198 -24.86 54.46 -13.89
C GLY A 198 -23.39 54.68 -13.49
N VAL A 199 -22.96 54.12 -12.35
CA VAL A 199 -21.61 54.24 -11.78
C VAL A 199 -21.01 52.86 -11.41
N THR A 200 -21.83 51.84 -11.20
CA THR A 200 -21.37 50.52 -10.72
C THR A 200 -21.83 49.38 -11.62
N LYS A 201 -21.07 48.29 -11.66
CA LYS A 201 -21.48 47.03 -12.30
C LYS A 201 -21.19 45.86 -11.38
N SER A 202 -22.07 44.87 -11.36
CA SER A 202 -21.87 43.60 -10.68
C SER A 202 -22.39 42.46 -11.55
N GLN A 203 -21.64 41.36 -11.54
CA GLN A 203 -22.01 40.14 -12.26
C GLN A 203 -21.95 38.97 -11.28
N THR A 204 -22.97 38.13 -11.31
CA THR A 204 -23.03 36.88 -10.55
C THR A 204 -23.52 35.76 -11.45
N SER A 205 -22.93 34.58 -11.34
CA SER A 205 -23.39 33.38 -12.03
C SER A 205 -23.29 32.20 -11.09
N PHE A 206 -24.39 31.46 -10.97
CA PHE A 206 -24.45 30.25 -10.16
C PHE A 206 -25.07 29.10 -10.94
N LEU A 207 -24.59 27.90 -10.63
CA LEU A 207 -25.16 26.65 -11.10
C LEU A 207 -26.05 26.06 -10.00
N GLN A 208 -27.17 25.46 -10.36
CA GLN A 208 -28.02 24.70 -9.46
C GLN A 208 -28.23 23.30 -10.06
N PHE A 209 -28.02 22.27 -9.25
CA PHE A 209 -28.48 20.91 -9.56
C PHE A 209 -29.90 20.78 -9.04
N VAL A 210 -30.83 20.36 -9.90
CA VAL A 210 -32.27 20.30 -9.53
C VAL A 210 -32.58 19.04 -8.72
N SER A 211 -31.86 17.95 -9.01
CA SER A 211 -31.97 16.64 -8.38
C SER A 211 -31.11 16.48 -7.13
N VAL A 212 -30.26 17.47 -6.80
CA VAL A 212 -29.33 17.39 -5.66
C VAL A 212 -29.56 18.56 -4.73
N ASP A 213 -29.82 18.26 -3.47
CA ASP A 213 -29.94 19.28 -2.44
C ASP A 213 -28.57 19.92 -2.19
N THR A 214 -28.43 21.15 -2.71
CA THR A 214 -27.24 21.97 -2.60
C THR A 214 -27.67 23.33 -2.06
N HIS A 215 -26.87 23.89 -1.14
CA HIS A 215 -27.15 25.22 -0.64
C HIS A 215 -27.15 26.24 -1.80
N PRO A 216 -28.18 27.08 -1.99
CA PRO A 216 -28.34 27.90 -3.19
C PRO A 216 -27.20 28.91 -3.43
N GLY A 217 -26.39 29.23 -2.41
CA GLY A 217 -25.21 30.08 -2.52
C GLY A 217 -23.87 29.34 -2.71
N SER A 218 -23.84 28.01 -2.64
CA SER A 218 -22.57 27.25 -2.61
C SER A 218 -21.99 26.93 -3.98
N LEU A 219 -22.67 27.30 -5.07
CA LEU A 219 -22.27 26.98 -6.45
C LEU A 219 -22.09 28.23 -7.32
N VAL A 220 -21.78 29.37 -6.69
CA VAL A 220 -21.43 30.62 -7.37
C VAL A 220 -20.02 30.48 -7.96
N PHE A 221 -19.91 30.42 -9.29
CA PHE A 221 -18.64 30.16 -9.99
C PHE A 221 -18.05 31.40 -10.69
N ASP A 222 -18.86 32.44 -10.92
CA ASP A 222 -18.41 33.75 -11.41
C ASP A 222 -19.05 34.83 -10.55
N LEU A 223 -18.24 35.47 -9.70
CA LEU A 223 -18.66 36.61 -8.88
C LEU A 223 -17.70 37.77 -9.13
N LYS A 224 -18.23 38.83 -9.73
CA LYS A 224 -17.54 40.12 -9.87
C LYS A 224 -18.31 41.14 -9.05
N ALA A 225 -17.89 41.30 -7.80
CA ALA A 225 -18.43 42.28 -6.88
C ALA A 225 -17.99 43.69 -7.30
N LEU A 226 -18.96 44.61 -7.46
CA LEU A 226 -18.80 46.06 -7.63
C LEU A 226 -17.55 46.51 -8.42
N GLY A 227 -17.66 46.51 -9.74
CA GLY A 227 -16.78 47.26 -10.62
C GLY A 227 -17.31 48.68 -10.89
N PHE A 228 -16.42 49.60 -11.28
CA PHE A 228 -16.82 50.89 -11.80
C PHE A 228 -17.39 50.74 -13.23
N SER A 229 -18.48 51.43 -13.53
CA SER A 229 -19.05 51.49 -14.88
C SER A 229 -19.71 52.83 -15.13
N LEU A 230 -19.30 53.54 -16.19
CA LEU A 230 -20.05 54.67 -16.72
C LEU A 230 -20.98 54.17 -17.82
N GLY A 231 -22.27 54.45 -17.72
CA GLY A 231 -23.23 54.15 -18.79
C GLY A 231 -24.67 54.06 -18.32
N ILE A 232 -25.55 53.67 -19.22
CA ILE A 232 -26.99 53.58 -18.93
C ILE A 232 -27.25 52.41 -17.98
N PRO A 233 -28.15 52.56 -16.98
CA PRO A 233 -28.58 51.47 -16.13
C PRO A 233 -29.12 50.29 -16.95
N GLU A 234 -28.69 49.09 -16.60
CA GLU A 234 -29.06 47.85 -17.28
C GLU A 234 -29.14 46.72 -16.27
N VAL A 235 -30.22 45.96 -16.32
CA VAL A 235 -30.36 44.70 -15.60
C VAL A 235 -30.55 43.61 -16.64
N SER A 236 -29.68 42.60 -16.64
CA SER A 236 -29.86 41.41 -17.46
C SER A 236 -29.85 40.16 -16.60
N ASN A 237 -30.89 39.34 -16.79
CA ASN A 237 -31.06 38.06 -16.13
C ASN A 237 -31.19 37.00 -17.21
N GLN A 238 -30.27 36.03 -17.18
CA GLN A 238 -30.27 34.90 -18.11
C GLN A 238 -30.44 33.62 -17.31
N VAL A 239 -31.40 32.80 -17.72
CA VAL A 239 -31.65 31.50 -17.12
C VAL A 239 -31.57 30.46 -18.22
N GLN A 240 -30.69 29.47 -18.04
CA GLN A 240 -30.54 28.33 -18.93
C GLN A 240 -30.69 27.05 -18.13
N SER A 241 -31.31 26.02 -18.70
CA SER A 241 -31.46 24.71 -18.07
C SER A 241 -31.22 23.60 -19.07
N GLY A 242 -30.79 22.44 -18.59
CA GLY A 242 -30.60 21.27 -19.42
C GLY A 242 -30.15 20.07 -18.61
N THR A 243 -29.92 18.97 -19.30
CA THR A 243 -29.50 17.71 -18.70
C THR A 243 -28.05 17.45 -19.05
N LEU A 244 -27.20 17.28 -18.03
CA LEU A 244 -25.81 16.89 -18.20
C LEU A 244 -25.67 15.38 -18.03
N LYS A 245 -24.91 14.76 -18.92
CA LYS A 245 -24.60 13.32 -18.87
C LYS A 245 -23.16 13.10 -18.46
N ALA A 246 -22.93 11.98 -17.77
CA ALA A 246 -21.59 11.56 -17.40
C ALA A 246 -20.74 11.23 -18.63
N GLU A 247 -19.55 11.83 -18.72
CA GLU A 247 -18.53 11.50 -19.72
C GLU A 247 -17.59 10.38 -19.23
N ASN A 248 -17.54 10.17 -17.91
CA ASN A 248 -16.75 9.14 -17.25
C ASN A 248 -17.48 8.60 -16.02
N HIS A 249 -17.06 7.43 -15.54
CA HIS A 249 -17.65 6.73 -14.39
C HIS A 249 -16.57 6.45 -13.34
N PRO A 250 -16.15 7.47 -12.56
CA PRO A 250 -15.25 7.25 -11.44
C PRO A 250 -15.94 6.41 -10.35
N SER A 251 -15.15 5.65 -9.59
CA SER A 251 -15.65 4.88 -8.46
C SER A 251 -15.33 5.58 -7.14
N ASP A 252 -16.23 5.50 -6.15
CA ASP A 252 -15.98 5.95 -4.77
C ASP A 252 -15.14 4.96 -3.94
N GLN A 253 -14.64 3.89 -4.56
CA GLN A 253 -13.77 2.92 -3.90
C GLN A 253 -12.30 3.28 -4.09
N TYR A 254 -11.54 3.37 -3.02
CA TYR A 254 -10.09 3.57 -3.07
C TYR A 254 -9.35 2.40 -2.40
N LEU A 255 -8.13 2.15 -2.86
CA LEU A 255 -7.27 1.12 -2.30
C LEU A 255 -6.57 1.68 -1.08
N VAL A 256 -6.67 0.94 0.02
CA VAL A 256 -5.95 1.22 1.26
C VAL A 256 -5.02 0.05 1.52
N ASP A 257 -3.74 0.36 1.75
CA ASP A 257 -2.78 -0.65 2.19
C ASP A 257 -3.20 -1.17 3.56
N THR A 258 -3.29 -2.49 3.65
CA THR A 258 -3.59 -3.16 4.91
C THR A 258 -2.27 -3.30 5.67
N PRO A 259 -2.21 -2.99 6.99
CA PRO A 259 -1.01 -3.24 7.77
C PRO A 259 -0.63 -4.73 7.72
N ASP A 260 0.68 -4.99 7.72
CA ASP A 260 1.23 -6.35 7.75
C ASP A 260 0.72 -7.10 8.99
N ASP A 261 0.40 -8.38 8.80
CA ASP A 261 0.23 -9.30 9.92
C ASP A 261 1.59 -9.70 10.48
N VAL A 262 1.59 -10.01 11.77
CA VAL A 262 2.78 -10.50 12.46
C VAL A 262 2.51 -11.94 12.88
N VAL A 263 3.22 -12.88 12.24
CA VAL A 263 3.13 -14.30 12.60
C VAL A 263 4.35 -14.72 13.42
N PRO A 264 4.14 -15.47 14.53
CA PRO A 264 5.26 -16.02 15.28
C PRO A 264 5.93 -17.11 14.45
N VAL A 265 7.26 -17.07 14.37
CA VAL A 265 8.07 -18.10 13.73
C VAL A 265 9.08 -18.65 14.73
N GLN A 266 9.24 -19.98 14.70
CA GLN A 266 10.30 -20.64 15.44
C GLN A 266 11.59 -20.50 14.63
N VAL A 267 12.63 -19.97 15.26
CA VAL A 267 13.97 -19.92 14.66
C VAL A 267 14.84 -20.85 15.48
N ALA A 268 15.36 -21.89 14.83
CA ALA A 268 16.38 -22.74 15.41
C ALA A 268 17.73 -22.02 15.28
N GLN A 269 18.39 -21.76 16.41
CA GLN A 269 19.77 -21.31 16.41
C GLN A 269 20.68 -22.50 16.73
N HIS A 270 21.73 -22.66 15.92
CA HIS A 270 22.74 -23.68 16.08
C HIS A 270 24.01 -23.02 16.61
N ARG A 271 24.49 -23.45 17.77
CA ARG A 271 25.87 -23.20 18.21
C ARG A 271 26.61 -24.53 18.19
N SER A 272 27.48 -24.65 17.20
CA SER A 272 28.30 -25.84 16.95
C SER A 272 29.75 -25.52 17.29
N GLU A 273 30.31 -26.24 18.24
CA GLU A 273 31.73 -26.21 18.53
C GLU A 273 32.25 -27.65 18.63
N GLY A 274 33.42 -27.91 18.06
CA GLY A 274 33.99 -29.24 17.91
C GLY A 274 35.40 -29.35 18.48
N LEU A 275 35.74 -30.56 18.95
CA LEU A 275 37.08 -30.97 19.34
C LEU A 275 37.59 -32.03 18.36
N LEU A 276 38.80 -31.84 17.84
CA LEU A 276 39.45 -32.81 16.95
C LEU A 276 40.38 -33.73 17.75
N ILE A 277 40.16 -35.04 17.71
CA ILE A 277 40.99 -36.03 18.43
C ILE A 277 41.56 -37.02 17.41
N SER A 278 42.88 -37.22 17.41
CA SER A 278 43.52 -38.17 16.50
C SER A 278 43.95 -39.44 17.23
N PHE A 279 43.57 -40.60 16.69
CA PHE A 279 44.00 -41.91 17.19
C PHE A 279 45.29 -42.38 16.50
N PRO A 280 46.18 -43.10 17.20
CA PRO A 280 47.31 -43.78 16.58
C PRO A 280 46.87 -44.79 15.50
N THR A 281 47.79 -45.15 14.59
CA THR A 281 47.52 -46.09 13.48
C THR A 281 46.98 -47.43 13.98
N GLU A 282 45.91 -47.93 13.35
CA GLU A 282 45.21 -49.20 13.70
C GLU A 282 44.64 -49.28 15.13
N LYS A 283 44.83 -48.23 15.94
CA LYS A 283 44.32 -48.11 17.29
C LYS A 283 42.94 -47.47 17.33
N HIS A 284 42.16 -47.84 18.32
CA HIS A 284 40.78 -47.38 18.46
C HIS A 284 40.26 -47.41 19.89
N HIS A 285 40.99 -48.00 20.85
CA HIS A 285 40.58 -48.04 22.25
C HIS A 285 40.86 -46.71 22.94
N TRP A 286 40.09 -46.41 23.98
CA TRP A 286 40.23 -45.18 24.74
C TRP A 286 41.64 -45.05 25.34
N THR A 287 42.18 -46.17 25.81
CA THR A 287 43.53 -46.27 26.37
C THR A 287 44.64 -46.07 25.34
N ASP A 288 44.33 -46.09 24.04
CA ASP A 288 45.29 -45.78 22.98
C ASP A 288 45.51 -44.27 22.81
N LEU A 289 44.62 -43.43 23.37
CA LEU A 289 44.81 -41.98 23.44
C LEU A 289 45.77 -41.63 24.58
N SER A 290 46.57 -40.58 24.41
CA SER A 290 47.39 -40.08 25.50
C SER A 290 46.53 -39.59 26.67
N SER A 291 47.04 -39.65 27.90
CA SER A 291 46.33 -39.14 29.08
C SER A 291 45.91 -37.67 28.93
N SER A 292 46.72 -36.87 28.22
CA SER A 292 46.41 -35.47 27.92
C SER A 292 45.17 -35.31 27.01
N GLN A 293 45.06 -36.12 25.95
CA GLN A 293 43.92 -36.11 25.05
C GLN A 293 42.67 -36.63 25.75
N GLN A 294 42.79 -37.70 26.55
CA GLN A 294 41.68 -38.23 27.34
C GLN A 294 41.09 -37.18 28.29
N GLU A 295 41.96 -36.40 28.93
CA GLU A 295 41.56 -35.29 29.81
C GLU A 295 40.94 -34.13 29.02
N GLU A 296 41.47 -33.82 27.84
CA GLU A 296 40.94 -32.78 26.96
C GLU A 296 39.50 -33.09 26.51
N VAL A 297 39.21 -34.34 26.10
CA VAL A 297 37.85 -34.78 25.78
C VAL A 297 36.91 -34.59 26.96
N LYS A 298 37.32 -35.05 28.15
CA LYS A 298 36.50 -34.94 29.36
C LYS A 298 36.22 -33.48 29.70
N ARG A 299 37.26 -32.64 29.68
CA ARG A 299 37.14 -31.21 29.96
C ARG A 299 36.26 -30.50 28.93
N PHE A 300 36.39 -30.82 27.65
CA PHE A 300 35.55 -30.27 26.61
C PHE A 300 34.07 -30.58 26.86
N VAL A 301 33.74 -31.85 27.11
CA VAL A 301 32.36 -32.27 27.39
C VAL A 301 31.82 -31.64 28.67
N LEU A 302 32.60 -31.59 29.74
CA LEU A 302 32.21 -30.97 31.01
C LEU A 302 31.94 -29.48 30.85
N ASN A 303 32.84 -28.74 30.19
CA ASN A 303 32.65 -27.31 29.93
C ASN A 303 31.40 -27.04 29.08
N ARG A 304 31.15 -27.89 28.06
CA ARG A 304 29.97 -27.74 27.19
C ARG A 304 28.68 -28.03 27.90
N THR A 305 28.62 -29.14 28.62
CA THR A 305 27.42 -29.51 29.39
C THR A 305 27.14 -28.48 30.48
N ALA A 306 28.16 -27.91 31.13
CA ALA A 306 28.00 -26.79 32.06
C ALA A 306 27.41 -25.54 31.38
N ALA A 307 27.89 -25.17 30.18
CA ALA A 307 27.36 -24.05 29.43
C ALA A 307 25.90 -24.27 28.96
N ILE A 308 25.58 -25.48 28.51
CA ILE A 308 24.21 -25.87 28.13
C ILE A 308 23.28 -25.77 29.35
N ARG A 309 23.72 -26.24 30.51
CA ARG A 309 22.96 -26.16 31.76
C ARG A 309 22.71 -24.73 32.20
N ALA A 310 23.73 -23.88 32.16
CA ALA A 310 23.59 -22.46 32.47
C ALA A 310 22.55 -21.78 31.54
N LEU A 311 22.50 -22.17 30.27
CA LEU A 311 21.49 -21.67 29.33
C LEU A 311 20.10 -22.27 29.56
N SER A 312 19.99 -23.55 29.97
CA SER A 312 18.70 -24.15 30.30
C SER A 312 18.08 -23.53 31.55
N ASP A 313 18.90 -23.18 32.54
CA ASP A 313 18.45 -22.50 33.77
C ASP A 313 17.99 -21.06 33.50
N PHE A 314 18.42 -20.45 32.39
CA PHE A 314 17.98 -19.12 31.94
C PHE A 314 16.54 -19.09 31.39
N LYS A 315 15.84 -20.24 31.26
CA LYS A 315 14.46 -20.33 30.74
C LYS A 315 13.39 -19.66 31.61
N ASP A 316 13.70 -19.24 32.83
CA ASP A 316 12.73 -18.60 33.75
C ASP A 316 12.64 -17.06 33.61
N VAL A 317 13.38 -16.42 32.70
CA VAL A 317 13.09 -15.02 32.35
C VAL A 317 11.97 -15.00 31.32
N VAL A 318 10.75 -15.23 31.82
CA VAL A 318 9.51 -14.86 31.14
C VAL A 318 9.68 -13.40 30.72
N ALA A 319 9.76 -13.17 29.40
CA ALA A 319 9.66 -11.81 28.87
C ALA A 319 8.41 -11.18 29.49
N PRO A 320 8.49 -9.95 30.04
CA PRO A 320 7.33 -9.33 30.65
C PRO A 320 6.20 -9.37 29.62
N THR A 321 5.10 -10.03 29.99
CA THR A 321 3.87 -10.02 29.21
C THR A 321 3.50 -8.56 28.98
N PRO A 322 3.20 -8.15 27.73
CA PRO A 322 2.88 -6.76 27.40
C PRO A 322 1.66 -6.23 28.15
#